data_AF-A0A7C6R9N3-F1
#
_entry.id   AF-A0A7C6R9N3-F1
#
_cell.length_a   1.000
_cell.length_b   1.000
_cell.length_c   1.000
_cell.angle_alpha   90.00
_cell.angle_beta   90.00
_cell.angle_gamma   90.00
#
_symmetry.space_group_name_H-M   'P 1'
#
loop_
_entity.id
_entity.type
_entity.pdbx_description
1 polymer ?
#
loop_
_entity_poly.entity_id
_entity_poly.type
_entity_poly.pdbx_seq_one_letter_code
_entity_poly.pdbx_strand_id
1 'polypeptide(L)'
;MTSERTWLTPDEASSYLSIGRTKLYELAQQGKIPAQKIDKQWRFNTAELDSWLSVSKTIGGYFQTVEANVIDNPLLREPQKEAYKKLYDFFKGAPKEKVALVQLPVGCGKSGLVAIAPLGIAEGRVLVITPNLTIRNELKNNLDITNLKCFWRRTNVLKKVDMVSGPYVTTLDTGNVTVTDDSHFVVTNVQQLATNTDKWLNKFPADYFDMIIVDEAHHSAAA
;
A
#
# COMPACT_ATOMS: atom_id res chain seq x y z
N MET A 1 26.83 -6.86 -17.76
CA MET A 1 27.86 -6.39 -16.80
C MET A 1 27.59 -7.10 -15.49
N THR A 2 28.53 -7.91 -15.03
CA THR A 2 28.43 -8.74 -13.83
C THR A 2 28.42 -7.87 -12.59
N SER A 3 27.27 -7.70 -11.93
CA SER A 3 27.20 -7.06 -10.61
C SER A 3 28.03 -7.89 -9.64
N GLU A 4 29.16 -7.34 -9.17
CA GLU A 4 29.98 -7.95 -8.15
C GLU A 4 29.12 -8.19 -6.90
N ARG A 5 29.17 -9.41 -6.35
CA ARG A 5 28.47 -9.76 -5.10
C ARG A 5 29.25 -9.16 -3.93
N THR A 6 29.08 -7.86 -3.71
CA THR A 6 29.69 -7.16 -2.58
C THR A 6 28.78 -7.33 -1.35
N TRP A 7 29.38 -7.68 -0.22
CA TRP A 7 28.68 -7.79 1.06
C TRP A 7 29.05 -6.56 1.90
N LEU A 8 28.07 -5.74 2.23
CA LEU A 8 28.24 -4.53 3.01
C LEU A 8 28.14 -4.81 4.51
N THR A 9 28.94 -4.09 5.28
CA THR A 9 28.78 -3.96 6.73
C THR A 9 27.56 -3.09 7.07
N PRO A 10 27.08 -3.08 8.33
CA PRO A 10 25.97 -2.21 8.72
C PRO A 10 26.24 -0.72 8.48
N ASP A 11 27.49 -0.29 8.62
CA ASP A 11 27.89 1.11 8.43
C ASP A 11 27.86 1.51 6.95
N GLU A 12 28.37 0.64 6.09
CA GLU A 12 28.33 0.83 4.65
C GLU A 12 26.89 0.74 4.13
N ALA A 13 26.09 -0.22 4.61
CA ALA A 13 24.69 -0.34 4.25
C ALA A 13 23.86 0.87 4.70
N SER A 14 24.11 1.40 5.91
CA SER A 14 23.47 2.63 6.40
C SER A 14 23.77 3.83 5.50
N SER A 15 25.04 3.96 5.08
CA SER A 15 25.47 5.02 4.15
C SER A 15 24.91 4.82 2.74
N TYR A 16 24.91 3.57 2.27
CA TYR A 16 24.41 3.16 0.96
C TYR A 16 22.91 3.44 0.80
N LEU A 17 22.13 3.12 1.84
CA LEU A 17 20.67 3.30 1.87
C LEU A 17 20.25 4.70 2.34
N SER A 18 21.20 5.54 2.79
CA SER A 18 20.92 6.83 3.42
C SER A 18 19.91 6.76 4.58
N ILE A 19 19.88 5.65 5.32
CA ILE A 19 19.03 5.48 6.52
C ILE A 19 19.90 5.38 7.78
N GLY A 20 19.39 5.89 8.90
CA GLY A 20 20.11 5.85 10.18
C GLY A 20 20.35 4.42 10.68
N ARG A 21 21.52 4.19 11.31
CA ARG A 21 21.94 2.88 11.85
C ARG A 21 20.86 2.21 12.71
N THR A 22 20.21 2.94 13.60
CA THR A 22 19.16 2.42 14.48
C THR A 22 18.01 1.80 13.70
N LYS A 23 17.55 2.48 12.65
CA LYS A 23 16.49 2.02 11.74
C LYS A 23 16.95 0.79 10.95
N LEU A 24 18.19 0.79 10.46
CA LEU A 24 18.79 -0.37 9.76
C LEU A 24 18.79 -1.63 10.65
N TYR A 25 19.20 -1.50 11.92
CA TYR A 25 19.20 -2.62 12.86
C TYR A 25 17.79 -3.12 13.18
N GLU A 26 16.82 -2.22 13.36
CA GLU A 26 15.41 -2.59 13.54
C GLU A 26 14.90 -3.41 12.35
N LEU A 27 15.13 -2.92 11.12
CA LEU A 27 14.70 -3.60 9.91
C LEU A 27 15.36 -4.97 9.76
N ALA A 28 16.64 -5.09 10.09
CA ALA A 28 17.36 -6.37 10.04
C ALA A 28 16.85 -7.36 11.10
N GLN A 29 16.58 -6.91 12.32
CA GLN A 29 16.01 -7.74 13.38
C GLN A 29 14.59 -8.23 13.07
N GLN A 30 13.79 -7.39 12.41
CA GLN A 30 12.41 -7.70 12.02
C GLN A 30 12.33 -8.50 10.70
N GLY A 31 13.46 -8.72 10.01
CA GLY A 31 13.50 -9.40 8.70
C GLY A 31 12.86 -8.60 7.56
N LYS A 32 12.75 -7.27 7.71
CA LYS A 32 12.14 -6.36 6.73
C LYS A 32 13.12 -5.86 5.64
N ILE A 33 14.41 -6.15 5.81
CA ILE A 33 15.49 -5.85 4.86
C ILE A 33 16.30 -7.13 4.61
N PRO A 34 16.75 -7.41 3.37
CA PRO A 34 17.59 -8.56 3.11
C PRO A 34 18.94 -8.41 3.83
N ALA A 35 19.11 -9.20 4.88
CA ALA A 35 20.29 -9.21 5.72
C ALA A 35 20.58 -10.63 6.19
N GLN A 36 21.86 -10.99 6.25
CA GLN A 36 22.32 -12.26 6.82
C GLN A 36 23.22 -12.01 8.02
N LYS A 37 23.09 -12.84 9.04
CA LYS A 37 23.93 -12.76 10.24
C LYS A 37 25.08 -13.76 10.09
N ILE A 38 26.28 -13.25 9.80
CA ILE A 38 27.51 -14.02 9.61
C ILE A 38 28.45 -13.68 10.75
N ASP A 39 28.86 -14.68 11.51
CA ASP A 39 29.76 -14.54 12.68
C ASP A 39 29.38 -13.39 13.62
N LYS A 40 28.13 -13.41 14.08
CA LYS A 40 27.52 -12.42 14.99
C LYS A 40 27.37 -10.99 14.43
N GLN A 41 27.79 -10.72 13.20
CA GLN A 41 27.60 -9.44 12.53
C GLN A 41 26.56 -9.52 11.42
N TRP A 42 25.82 -8.44 11.20
CA TRP A 42 24.94 -8.32 10.04
C TRP A 42 25.75 -8.02 8.78
N ARG A 43 25.36 -8.64 7.68
CA ARG A 43 25.91 -8.47 6.34
C ARG A 43 24.75 -8.29 5.36
N PHE A 44 24.93 -7.36 4.43
CA PHE A 44 23.90 -6.99 3.47
C PHE A 44 24.44 -7.17 2.06
N ASN A 45 23.77 -7.96 1.23
CA ASN A 45 24.20 -8.15 -0.14
C ASN A 45 23.77 -6.96 -0.99
N THR A 46 24.67 -6.34 -1.75
CA THR A 46 24.34 -5.12 -2.51
C THR A 46 23.28 -5.38 -3.58
N ALA A 47 23.29 -6.53 -4.25
CA ALA A 47 22.27 -6.86 -5.26
C ALA A 47 20.90 -7.12 -4.64
N GLU A 48 20.86 -7.78 -3.47
CA GLU A 48 19.60 -7.94 -2.72
C GLU A 48 19.13 -6.61 -2.16
N LEU A 49 20.03 -5.72 -1.72
CA LEU A 49 19.72 -4.37 -1.28
C LEU A 49 19.22 -3.49 -2.43
N ASP A 50 19.76 -3.62 -3.64
CA ASP A 50 19.28 -2.89 -4.82
C ASP A 50 17.92 -3.39 -5.26
N SER A 51 17.75 -4.72 -5.29
CA SER A 51 16.45 -5.33 -5.53
C SER A 51 15.47 -4.90 -4.45
N TRP A 52 15.88 -4.89 -3.18
CA TRP A 52 15.06 -4.39 -2.09
C TRP A 52 14.80 -2.92 -2.25
N LEU A 53 15.75 -2.03 -2.51
CA LEU A 53 15.53 -0.60 -2.74
C LEU A 53 14.58 -0.33 -3.90
N SER A 54 14.68 -1.12 -4.97
CA SER A 54 13.77 -1.03 -6.11
C SER A 54 12.34 -1.45 -5.77
N VAL A 55 12.18 -2.28 -4.74
CA VAL A 55 10.93 -2.92 -4.28
C VAL A 55 10.38 -2.28 -2.98
N SER A 56 11.26 -1.73 -2.15
CA SER A 56 11.10 -1.00 -0.87
C SER A 56 11.11 0.50 -1.12
N LYS A 57 10.91 0.89 -2.38
CA LYS A 57 11.07 2.21 -2.97
C LYS A 57 10.04 3.16 -2.38
N THR A 58 10.11 3.41 -1.07
CA THR A 58 9.13 4.11 -0.23
C THR A 58 7.72 3.54 -0.34
N ILE A 59 6.90 3.73 0.68
CA ILE A 59 5.45 3.48 0.54
C ILE A 59 4.86 4.21 -0.68
N GLY A 60 5.50 5.31 -1.10
CA GLY A 60 5.12 6.04 -2.29
C GLY A 60 5.43 5.39 -3.64
N GLY A 61 6.47 4.57 -3.75
CA GLY A 61 6.84 3.97 -5.04
C GLY A 61 6.22 2.61 -5.30
N TYR A 62 5.68 1.93 -4.28
CA TYR A 62 5.13 0.58 -4.45
C TYR A 62 4.07 0.52 -5.54
N PHE A 63 3.06 1.38 -5.44
CA PHE A 63 1.95 1.40 -6.38
C PHE A 63 2.38 1.77 -7.80
N GLN A 64 3.42 2.59 -7.95
CA GLN A 64 3.95 3.00 -9.25
C GLN A 64 4.81 1.93 -9.94
N THR A 65 5.44 1.04 -9.16
CA THR A 65 6.46 0.11 -9.67
C THR A 65 5.96 -1.32 -9.83
N VAL A 66 4.87 -1.67 -9.14
CA VAL A 66 4.34 -3.03 -9.18
C VAL A 66 3.71 -3.37 -10.54
N GLU A 67 4.09 -4.53 -11.10
CA GLU A 67 3.53 -5.06 -12.34
C GLU A 67 2.15 -5.70 -12.11
N ALA A 68 1.12 -4.87 -11.99
CA ALA A 68 -0.24 -5.34 -11.73
C ALA A 68 -0.92 -5.89 -13.00
N ASN A 69 -1.40 -7.14 -12.92
CA ASN A 69 -2.22 -7.76 -13.96
C ASN A 69 -3.70 -7.36 -13.79
N VAL A 70 -4.11 -6.26 -14.42
CA VAL A 70 -5.49 -5.73 -14.31
C VAL A 70 -6.28 -5.82 -15.62
N ILE A 71 -5.76 -5.26 -16.71
CA ILE A 71 -6.53 -5.06 -17.95
C ILE A 71 -6.89 -6.39 -18.64
N ASP A 72 -5.93 -7.30 -18.77
CA ASP A 72 -6.13 -8.58 -19.45
C ASP A 72 -6.47 -9.72 -18.48
N ASN A 73 -6.79 -9.38 -17.23
CA ASN A 73 -7.00 -10.37 -16.19
C ASN A 73 -8.40 -11.02 -16.29
N PRO A 74 -8.51 -12.33 -16.60
CA PRO A 74 -9.79 -13.00 -16.74
C PRO A 74 -10.50 -13.25 -15.39
N LEU A 75 -9.80 -13.10 -14.27
CA LEU A 75 -10.34 -13.26 -12.92
C LEU A 75 -10.96 -11.97 -12.37
N LEU A 76 -10.79 -10.85 -13.08
CA LEU A 76 -11.44 -9.58 -12.78
C LEU A 76 -12.72 -9.41 -13.60
N ARG A 77 -13.71 -8.76 -13.00
CA ARG A 77 -14.98 -8.47 -13.66
C ARG A 77 -14.81 -7.30 -14.61
N GLU A 78 -15.51 -7.31 -15.75
CA GLU A 78 -15.45 -6.21 -16.72
C GLU A 78 -15.67 -4.82 -16.11
N PRO A 79 -16.66 -4.59 -15.21
CA PRO A 79 -16.83 -3.28 -14.59
C PRO A 79 -15.63 -2.81 -13.76
N GLN A 80 -14.87 -3.74 -13.15
CA GLN A 80 -13.66 -3.40 -12.38
C GLN A 80 -12.53 -2.97 -13.33
N LYS A 81 -12.35 -3.69 -14.44
CA LYS A 81 -11.31 -3.41 -15.44
C LYS A 81 -11.56 -2.09 -16.14
N GLU A 82 -12.79 -1.85 -16.59
CA GLU A 82 -13.19 -0.60 -17.23
C GLU A 82 -13.06 0.59 -16.28
N ALA A 83 -13.52 0.45 -15.03
CA ALA A 83 -13.41 1.51 -14.04
C ALA A 83 -11.94 1.83 -13.71
N TYR A 84 -11.10 0.80 -13.53
CA TYR A 84 -9.67 0.99 -13.31
C TYR A 84 -9.02 1.72 -14.48
N LYS A 85 -9.28 1.30 -15.73
CA LYS A 85 -8.73 1.95 -16.92
C LYS A 85 -9.11 3.44 -16.97
N LYS A 86 -10.39 3.76 -16.74
CA LYS A 86 -10.87 5.15 -16.71
C LYS A 86 -10.23 5.95 -15.59
N LEU A 87 -10.05 5.38 -14.40
CA LEU A 87 -9.35 6.03 -13.29
C LEU A 87 -7.88 6.30 -13.66
N TYR A 88 -7.19 5.30 -14.21
CA TYR A 88 -5.81 5.42 -14.63
C TYR A 88 -5.64 6.55 -15.66
N ASP A 89 -6.46 6.56 -16.72
CA ASP A 89 -6.42 7.60 -17.75
C ASP A 89 -6.80 8.99 -17.18
N PHE A 90 -7.70 9.05 -16.20
CA PHE A 90 -8.16 10.31 -15.59
C PHE A 90 -7.10 10.98 -14.72
N PHE A 91 -6.33 10.18 -13.97
CA PHE A 91 -5.28 10.66 -13.06
C PHE A 91 -3.91 10.75 -13.72
N LYS A 92 -3.67 10.09 -14.85
CA LYS A 92 -2.41 10.17 -15.59
C LYS A 92 -2.11 11.62 -16.01
N GLY A 93 -1.03 12.20 -15.45
CA GLY A 93 -0.61 13.57 -15.73
C GLY A 93 -1.55 14.65 -15.19
N ALA A 94 -2.45 14.29 -14.27
CA ALA A 94 -3.37 15.21 -13.62
C ALA A 94 -2.72 15.96 -12.45
N PRO A 95 -3.24 17.15 -12.08
CA PRO A 95 -2.93 17.77 -10.79
C PRO A 95 -3.35 16.87 -9.62
N LYS A 96 -2.62 16.93 -8.50
CA LYS A 96 -2.88 16.10 -7.30
C LYS A 96 -4.26 16.31 -6.65
N GLU A 97 -4.94 17.40 -6.97
CA GLU A 97 -6.23 17.78 -6.35
C GLU A 97 -7.47 17.29 -7.13
N LYS A 98 -7.30 16.48 -8.18
CA LYS A 98 -8.46 15.98 -8.94
C LYS A 98 -9.31 15.01 -8.11
N VAL A 99 -10.62 15.13 -8.27
CA VAL A 99 -11.60 14.22 -7.67
C VAL A 99 -12.30 13.43 -8.77
N ALA A 100 -12.37 12.10 -8.62
CA ALA A 100 -13.09 11.21 -9.51
C ALA A 100 -14.34 10.66 -8.80
N LEU A 101 -15.48 10.68 -9.49
CA LEU A 101 -16.69 10.00 -9.05
C LEU A 101 -16.85 8.70 -9.85
N VAL A 102 -16.85 7.56 -9.16
CA VAL A 102 -17.03 6.26 -9.79
C VAL A 102 -18.37 5.67 -9.39
N GLN A 103 -19.22 5.39 -10.39
CA GLN A 103 -20.50 4.72 -10.20
C GLN A 103 -20.40 3.28 -10.71
N LEU A 104 -20.53 2.32 -9.78
CA LEU A 104 -20.62 0.90 -10.07
C LEU A 104 -21.95 0.33 -9.56
N PRO A 105 -22.65 -0.52 -10.32
CA PRO A 105 -23.84 -1.21 -9.84
C PRO A 105 -23.55 -2.11 -8.62
N VAL A 106 -24.59 -2.39 -7.85
CA VAL A 106 -24.49 -3.29 -6.69
C VAL A 106 -23.99 -4.67 -7.14
N GLY A 107 -23.12 -5.29 -6.34
CA GLY A 107 -22.60 -6.61 -6.64
C GLY A 107 -21.60 -6.65 -7.78
N CYS A 108 -21.12 -5.51 -8.32
CA CYS A 108 -20.06 -5.48 -9.35
C CYS A 108 -18.64 -5.66 -8.81
N GLY A 109 -18.47 -5.72 -7.48
CA GLY A 109 -17.18 -5.96 -6.84
C GLY A 109 -16.40 -4.66 -6.54
N LYS A 110 -17.09 -3.66 -5.97
CA LYS A 110 -16.51 -2.35 -5.60
C LYS A 110 -15.26 -2.50 -4.74
N SER A 111 -15.27 -3.38 -3.74
CA SER A 111 -14.10 -3.63 -2.88
C SER A 111 -12.87 -4.12 -3.67
N GLY A 112 -13.09 -4.84 -4.77
CA GLY A 112 -12.01 -5.21 -5.68
C GLY A 112 -11.48 -4.02 -6.48
N LEU A 113 -12.34 -3.08 -6.88
CA LEU A 113 -11.90 -1.82 -7.47
C LEU A 113 -11.06 -1.01 -6.48
N VAL A 114 -11.46 -0.92 -5.21
CA VAL A 114 -10.68 -0.25 -4.15
C VAL A 114 -9.26 -0.85 -4.05
N ALA A 115 -9.13 -2.17 -4.18
CA ALA A 115 -7.85 -2.85 -4.10
C ALA A 115 -6.91 -2.61 -5.30
N ILE A 116 -7.47 -2.33 -6.49
CA ILE A 116 -6.68 -2.11 -7.72
C ILE A 116 -6.54 -0.64 -8.09
N ALA A 117 -7.44 0.24 -7.64
CA ALA A 117 -7.44 1.65 -8.00
C ALA A 117 -6.10 2.36 -7.76
N PRO A 118 -5.36 2.11 -6.67
CA PRO A 118 -4.07 2.76 -6.46
C PRO A 118 -2.97 2.29 -7.40
N LEU A 119 -3.06 1.07 -7.95
CA LEU A 119 -2.00 0.44 -8.75
C LEU A 119 -1.72 1.29 -10.01
N GLY A 120 -0.49 1.78 -10.15
CA GLY A 120 -0.08 2.68 -11.23
C GLY A 120 -0.64 4.10 -11.16
N ILE A 121 -1.35 4.46 -10.08
CA ILE A 121 -1.96 5.79 -9.90
C ILE A 121 -1.38 6.51 -8.67
N ALA A 122 -1.41 5.89 -7.50
CA ALA A 122 -0.98 6.54 -6.25
C ALA A 122 0.56 6.59 -6.15
N GLU A 123 1.08 7.72 -5.69
CA GLU A 123 2.50 7.97 -5.36
C GLU A 123 2.77 7.90 -3.84
N GLY A 124 1.80 7.38 -3.07
CA GLY A 124 1.82 7.44 -1.61
C GLY A 124 0.83 6.49 -0.95
N ARG A 125 0.59 6.73 0.34
CA ARG A 125 -0.40 5.99 1.13
C ARG A 125 -1.81 6.24 0.61
N VAL A 126 -2.64 5.21 0.73
CA VAL A 126 -4.05 5.25 0.37
C VAL A 126 -4.88 5.20 1.64
N LEU A 127 -5.69 6.22 1.87
CA LEU A 127 -6.73 6.20 2.90
C LEU A 127 -8.02 5.67 2.29
N VAL A 128 -8.61 4.65 2.91
CA VAL A 128 -9.94 4.16 2.53
C VAL A 128 -10.93 4.41 3.65
N ILE A 129 -12.00 5.15 3.35
CA ILE A 129 -13.09 5.47 4.25
C ILE A 129 -14.29 4.60 3.89
N THR A 130 -14.73 3.78 4.84
CA THR A 130 -15.85 2.85 4.67
C THR A 130 -17.09 3.31 5.46
N PRO A 131 -18.31 2.88 5.11
CA PRO A 131 -19.53 3.38 5.77
C PRO A 131 -19.80 2.73 7.14
N ASN A 132 -19.27 1.54 7.41
CA ASN A 132 -19.48 0.82 8.66
C ASN A 132 -18.34 -0.18 8.97
N LEU A 133 -18.35 -0.70 10.20
CA LEU A 133 -17.33 -1.64 10.70
C LEU A 133 -17.31 -2.99 9.95
N THR A 134 -18.45 -3.47 9.48
CA THR A 134 -18.54 -4.75 8.75
C THR A 134 -17.80 -4.66 7.42
N ILE A 135 -18.13 -3.64 6.60
CA ILE A 135 -17.48 -3.40 5.30
C ILE A 135 -15.98 -3.11 5.49
N ARG A 136 -15.63 -2.34 6.53
CA ARG A 136 -14.24 -2.08 6.90
C ARG A 136 -13.44 -3.37 7.11
N ASN A 137 -13.97 -4.29 7.91
CA ASN A 137 -13.28 -5.53 8.27
C ASN A 137 -13.20 -6.48 7.07
N GLU A 138 -14.25 -6.57 6.26
CA GLU A 138 -14.24 -7.34 5.00
C GLU A 138 -13.20 -6.80 4.01
N LEU A 139 -13.14 -5.47 3.85
CA LEU A 139 -12.16 -4.82 3.00
C LEU A 139 -10.74 -5.07 3.52
N LYS A 140 -10.49 -4.90 4.81
CA LYS A 140 -9.19 -5.22 5.43
C LYS A 140 -8.77 -6.66 5.11
N ASN A 141 -9.66 -7.63 5.28
CA ASN A 141 -9.38 -9.03 4.98
C ASN A 141 -9.05 -9.29 3.51
N ASN A 142 -9.66 -8.53 2.59
CA ASN A 142 -9.35 -8.58 1.17
C ASN A 142 -7.99 -7.92 0.85
N LEU A 143 -7.60 -6.87 1.59
CA LEU A 143 -6.35 -6.13 1.43
C LEU A 143 -5.18 -6.71 2.27
N ASP A 144 -5.41 -7.72 3.09
CA ASP A 144 -4.37 -8.30 3.94
C ASP A 144 -3.64 -9.42 3.21
N ILE A 145 -2.41 -9.17 2.76
CA ILE A 145 -1.59 -10.14 2.02
C ILE A 145 -1.16 -11.36 2.85
N THR A 146 -1.25 -11.29 4.19
CA THR A 146 -1.02 -12.46 5.06
C THR A 146 -2.19 -13.45 4.96
N ASN A 147 -3.37 -12.98 4.57
CA ASN A 147 -4.52 -13.82 4.28
C ASN A 147 -4.31 -14.58 2.97
N LEU A 148 -4.36 -15.91 3.02
CA LEU A 148 -4.25 -16.77 1.84
C LEU A 148 -5.36 -16.53 0.79
N LYS A 149 -6.48 -15.91 1.21
CA LYS A 149 -7.63 -15.57 0.37
C LYS A 149 -7.70 -14.09 0.01
N CYS A 150 -6.61 -13.33 0.19
CA CYS A 150 -6.56 -11.91 -0.16
C CYS A 150 -6.93 -11.70 -1.64
N PHE A 151 -7.44 -10.50 -1.94
CA PHE A 151 -7.98 -10.17 -3.26
C PHE A 151 -6.96 -10.39 -4.36
N TRP A 152 -5.75 -9.83 -4.22
CA TRP A 152 -4.73 -9.90 -5.27
C TRP A 152 -4.26 -11.32 -5.56
N ARG A 153 -4.18 -12.19 -4.54
CA ARG A 153 -3.81 -13.60 -4.73
C ARG A 153 -4.92 -14.39 -5.40
N ARG A 154 -6.16 -14.21 -4.96
CA ARG A 154 -7.34 -14.90 -5.53
C ARG A 154 -7.58 -14.51 -7.00
N THR A 155 -7.28 -13.26 -7.35
CA THR A 155 -7.49 -12.71 -8.69
C THR A 155 -6.23 -12.72 -9.55
N ASN A 156 -5.09 -13.16 -9.03
CA ASN A 156 -3.80 -13.11 -9.73
C ASN A 156 -3.46 -11.71 -10.29
N VAL A 157 -3.83 -10.66 -9.55
CA VAL A 157 -3.46 -9.27 -9.88
C VAL A 157 -2.00 -9.01 -9.54
N LEU A 158 -1.51 -9.56 -8.43
CA LEU A 158 -0.13 -9.42 -7.98
C LEU A 158 0.55 -10.78 -7.87
N LYS A 159 1.82 -10.87 -8.30
CA LYS A 159 2.61 -12.09 -8.13
C LYS A 159 3.03 -12.23 -6.67
N LYS A 160 3.38 -13.45 -6.26
CA LYS A 160 3.85 -13.72 -4.89
C LYS A 160 5.08 -12.88 -4.51
N VAL A 161 5.99 -12.66 -5.47
CA VAL A 161 7.21 -11.87 -5.26
C VAL A 161 6.89 -10.40 -4.98
N ASP A 162 5.91 -9.84 -5.67
CA ASP A 162 5.46 -8.45 -5.49
C ASP A 162 4.70 -8.24 -4.17
N MET A 163 4.19 -9.33 -3.61
CA MET A 163 3.51 -9.34 -2.31
C MET A 163 4.46 -9.41 -1.11
N VAL A 164 5.77 -9.55 -1.32
CA VAL A 164 6.72 -9.62 -0.20
C VAL A 164 6.90 -8.25 0.46
N SER A 165 6.85 -7.17 -0.32
CA SER A 165 7.08 -5.78 0.13
C SER A 165 5.81 -4.95 0.31
N GLY A 166 4.64 -5.51 0.05
CA GLY A 166 3.37 -4.81 0.11
C GLY A 166 2.35 -5.41 -0.85
N PRO A 167 1.15 -4.82 -0.99
CA PRO A 167 0.68 -3.70 -0.19
C PRO A 167 0.30 -4.19 1.22
N TYR A 168 0.72 -3.45 2.24
CA TYR A 168 0.35 -3.71 3.63
C TYR A 168 -0.87 -2.87 4.02
N VAL A 169 -1.76 -3.43 4.85
CA VAL A 169 -2.98 -2.77 5.31
C VAL A 169 -3.02 -2.67 6.83
N THR A 170 -3.47 -1.52 7.33
CA THR A 170 -3.79 -1.34 8.75
C THR A 170 -5.13 -0.61 8.94
N THR A 171 -5.64 -0.61 10.16
CA THR A 171 -6.89 0.03 10.55
C THR A 171 -6.68 1.10 11.61
N LEU A 172 -7.44 2.20 11.55
CA LEU A 172 -7.36 3.32 12.51
C LEU A 172 -8.19 3.06 13.79
N ASP A 173 -7.88 1.98 14.51
CA ASP A 173 -8.74 1.49 15.61
C ASP A 173 -8.33 2.00 17.00
N THR A 174 -7.03 1.98 17.30
CA THR A 174 -6.53 1.93 18.69
C THR A 174 -5.40 2.91 19.00
N GLY A 175 -5.26 3.98 18.20
CA GLY A 175 -4.36 5.10 18.54
C GLY A 175 -2.88 4.88 18.25
N ASN A 176 -2.49 3.73 17.68
CA ASN A 176 -1.10 3.48 17.29
C ASN A 176 -0.84 3.98 15.86
N VAL A 177 -0.83 5.31 15.72
CA VAL A 177 -0.62 6.03 14.45
C VAL A 177 0.69 5.59 13.77
N THR A 178 1.71 5.22 14.53
CA THR A 178 3.01 4.76 14.01
C THR A 178 2.90 3.52 13.11
N VAL A 179 1.87 2.68 13.28
CA VAL A 179 1.66 1.51 12.40
C VAL A 179 1.24 1.92 10.99
N THR A 180 0.67 3.10 10.82
CA THR A 180 0.34 3.66 9.50
C THR A 180 1.59 4.03 8.71
N ASP A 181 2.72 4.28 9.39
CA ASP A 181 3.98 4.62 8.73
C ASP A 181 4.59 3.47 7.95
N ASP A 182 4.21 2.23 8.27
CA ASP A 182 4.66 1.00 7.59
C ASP A 182 3.57 0.42 6.64
N SER A 183 2.44 1.09 6.47
CA SER A 183 1.28 0.58 5.71
C SER A 183 1.05 1.35 4.41
N HIS A 184 0.65 0.63 3.36
CA HIS A 184 0.28 1.21 2.06
C HIS A 184 -1.19 1.63 2.05
N PHE A 185 -2.05 0.79 2.63
CA PHE A 185 -3.45 1.07 2.86
C PHE A 185 -3.72 1.36 4.34
N VAL A 186 -4.46 2.41 4.60
CA VAL A 186 -5.04 2.72 5.90
C VAL A 186 -6.54 2.72 5.75
N VAL A 187 -7.24 1.85 6.48
CA VAL A 187 -8.69 1.69 6.37
C VAL A 187 -9.37 2.20 7.64
N THR A 188 -10.39 3.02 7.48
CA THR A 188 -11.23 3.53 8.57
C THR A 188 -12.70 3.51 8.20
N ASN A 189 -13.57 3.94 9.12
CA ASN A 189 -14.98 4.18 8.86
C ASN A 189 -15.35 5.64 9.12
N VAL A 190 -16.47 6.07 8.53
CA VAL A 190 -16.96 7.45 8.65
C VAL A 190 -17.23 7.87 10.10
N GLN A 191 -17.68 6.95 10.96
CA GLN A 191 -17.97 7.25 12.37
C GLN A 191 -16.69 7.57 13.16
N GLN A 192 -15.63 6.77 12.99
CA GLN A 192 -14.31 7.02 13.56
C GLN A 192 -13.73 8.34 13.05
N LEU A 193 -14.03 8.68 11.79
CA LEU A 193 -13.66 9.95 11.21
C LEU A 193 -14.29 11.10 12.00
N ALA A 194 -15.62 11.11 12.09
CA ALA A 194 -16.41 12.20 12.64
C ALA A 194 -16.21 12.40 14.15
N THR A 195 -16.09 11.32 14.94
CA THR A 195 -16.01 11.43 16.40
C THR A 195 -14.60 11.67 16.93
N ASN A 196 -13.56 11.44 16.11
CA ASN A 196 -12.16 11.48 16.58
C ASN A 196 -11.24 12.30 15.66
N THR A 197 -11.73 13.16 14.77
CA THR A 197 -10.89 13.96 13.83
C THR A 197 -9.64 14.56 14.48
N ASP A 198 -9.77 15.19 15.65
CA ASP A 198 -8.66 15.79 16.41
C ASP A 198 -7.62 14.78 16.93
N LYS A 199 -8.02 13.51 17.05
CA LYS A 199 -7.20 12.42 17.60
C LYS A 199 -6.24 11.81 16.58
N TRP A 200 -6.50 11.96 15.28
CA TRP A 200 -5.73 11.29 14.21
C TRP A 200 -5.53 12.15 12.96
N LEU A 201 -6.58 12.77 12.39
CA LEU A 201 -6.49 13.54 11.14
C LEU A 201 -5.49 14.70 11.27
N ASN A 202 -5.57 15.44 12.37
CA ASN A 202 -4.67 16.55 12.68
C ASN A 202 -3.24 16.13 13.07
N LYS A 203 -2.99 14.83 13.27
CA LYS A 203 -1.65 14.31 13.59
C LYS A 203 -0.86 13.92 12.35
N PHE A 204 -1.53 13.74 11.22
CA PHE A 204 -0.88 13.43 9.97
C PHE A 204 -0.43 14.72 9.27
N PRO A 205 0.76 14.73 8.67
CA PRO A 205 1.12 15.75 7.68
C PRO A 205 0.07 15.87 6.57
N ALA A 206 -0.08 17.06 5.98
CA ALA A 206 -1.07 17.31 4.93
C ALA A 206 -0.85 16.45 3.66
N ASP A 207 0.37 15.96 3.46
CA ASP A 207 0.82 15.13 2.35
C ASP A 207 0.96 13.64 2.72
N TYR A 208 0.43 13.22 3.88
CA TYR A 208 0.61 11.87 4.38
C TYR A 208 -0.09 10.80 3.51
N PHE A 209 -1.25 11.13 2.97
CA PHE A 209 -2.03 10.30 2.05
C PHE A 209 -2.02 10.93 0.66
N ASP A 210 -1.62 10.16 -0.35
CA ASP A 210 -1.60 10.62 -1.74
C ASP A 210 -2.93 10.31 -2.45
N MET A 211 -3.67 9.30 -1.99
CA MET A 211 -4.99 8.97 -2.50
C MET A 211 -5.99 8.72 -1.36
N ILE A 212 -7.18 9.30 -1.49
CA ILE A 212 -8.31 9.07 -0.59
C ILE A 212 -9.44 8.42 -1.37
N ILE A 213 -9.90 7.26 -0.92
CA ILE A 213 -11.01 6.51 -1.49
C ILE A 213 -12.16 6.50 -0.48
N VAL A 214 -13.31 7.03 -0.87
CA VAL A 214 -14.54 7.00 -0.07
C VAL A 214 -15.48 5.95 -0.64
N ASP A 215 -15.61 4.82 0.04
CA ASP A 215 -16.53 3.75 -0.33
C ASP A 215 -17.96 4.10 0.12
N GLU A 216 -18.93 3.81 -0.74
CA GLU A 216 -20.34 4.18 -0.58
C GLU A 216 -20.59 5.65 -0.18
N ALA A 217 -19.92 6.59 -0.86
CA ALA A 217 -20.01 8.03 -0.62
C ALA A 217 -21.46 8.60 -0.62
N HIS A 218 -22.40 7.91 -1.26
CA HIS A 218 -23.81 8.31 -1.26
C HIS A 218 -24.49 8.19 0.12
N HIS A 219 -23.96 7.38 1.05
CA HIS A 219 -24.46 7.29 2.43
C HIS A 219 -23.94 8.41 3.35
N SER A 220 -23.00 9.24 2.87
CA SER A 220 -22.40 10.33 3.65
C SER A 220 -23.04 11.71 3.40
N ALA A 221 -24.10 11.78 2.60
CA ALA A 221 -24.90 12.99 2.51
C ALA A 221 -25.88 13.07 3.69
N ALA A 222 -25.68 14.13 4.50
CA ALA A 222 -26.53 14.63 5.59
C ALA A 222 -26.32 14.02 6.99
N ALA A 223 -25.47 14.68 7.79
CA ALA A 223 -25.89 15.42 8.99
C ALA A 223 -24.79 16.42 9.40
#